data_AF-A0A4S2M4S3-F1
#
_entry.id   AF-A0A4S2M4S3-F1
#
_cell.length_a   1.000
_cell.length_b   1.000
_cell.length_c   1.000
_cell.angle_alpha   90.00
_cell.angle_beta   90.00
_cell.angle_gamma   90.00
#
_symmetry.space_group_name_H-M   'P 1'
#
loop_
_entity.id
_entity.type
_entity.pdbx_description
1 polymer ?
#
loop_
_entity_poly.entity_id
_entity_poly.type
_entity_poly.pdbx_seq_one_letter_code
_entity_poly.pdbx_strand_id
1 'polypeptide(L)'
;MPPSLIPLNWTVTRMQSHEQPRQLTYHHGGPPPTSSYYSSAQNAYQSQQERSYRGIEQSENEPIGKTRFFNAEHNRWSTVHYYAHFYTAKQFLDKHNFYRRRLLHGTEPDGFRAKEMPDLVWDQKLYEDAKRHAQICIFEHNPEDEVYGENLALSYGKIADPVESWYEGRKTSGHYDQVVCATTRRVGCIMIFCPKLPIPDQNETISNAFYSVCRYMPPLFVNHEAYEKV
;
A
#
# COMPACT_ATOMS: atom_id res chain seq x y z
N MET A 1 -29.51 -14.90 -14.63
CA MET A 1 -28.52 -15.73 -13.93
C MET A 1 -27.29 -14.86 -13.71
N PRO A 2 -27.05 -14.32 -12.50
CA PRO A 2 -25.79 -13.64 -12.22
C PRO A 2 -24.74 -14.66 -11.75
N PRO A 3 -23.46 -14.51 -12.15
CA PRO A 3 -22.41 -15.44 -11.79
C PRO A 3 -22.04 -15.34 -10.31
N SER A 4 -21.82 -16.51 -9.73
CA SER A 4 -21.51 -16.82 -8.34
C SER A 4 -20.21 -16.19 -7.82
N LEU A 5 -20.29 -15.54 -6.66
CA LEU A 5 -19.18 -15.21 -5.79
C LEU A 5 -18.67 -16.49 -5.10
N ILE A 6 -17.36 -16.73 -5.13
CA ILE A 6 -16.70 -17.84 -4.43
C ILE A 6 -16.46 -17.42 -2.96
N PRO A 7 -16.85 -18.23 -1.96
CA PRO A 7 -16.72 -17.87 -0.55
C PRO A 7 -15.26 -18.04 -0.06
N LEU A 8 -14.73 -17.04 0.62
CA LEU A 8 -13.39 -17.06 1.23
C LEU A 8 -13.49 -17.35 2.74
N ASN A 9 -13.22 -18.60 3.13
CA ASN A 9 -12.92 -18.97 4.51
C ASN A 9 -11.41 -18.80 4.76
N TRP A 10 -11.02 -17.91 5.66
CA TRP A 10 -9.61 -17.73 6.06
C TRP A 10 -9.37 -18.27 7.48
N THR A 11 -8.38 -19.15 7.61
CA THR A 11 -7.77 -19.53 8.90
C THR A 11 -6.36 -18.96 8.96
N VAL A 12 -6.06 -18.22 10.02
CA VAL A 12 -4.78 -17.51 10.24
C VAL A 12 -3.72 -18.48 10.75
N THR A 13 -2.58 -18.60 10.05
CA THR A 13 -1.39 -19.26 10.63
C THR A 13 -0.23 -18.26 10.72
N ARG A 14 0.31 -18.12 11.93
CA ARG A 14 1.49 -17.32 12.28
C ARG A 14 2.76 -18.01 11.76
N MET A 15 3.66 -17.29 11.07
CA MET A 15 5.01 -17.79 10.77
C MET A 15 6.10 -16.93 11.43
N GLN A 16 7.10 -17.63 11.98
CA GLN A 16 8.25 -17.13 12.73
C GLN A 16 9.41 -16.77 11.81
N SER A 17 10.24 -15.85 12.30
CA SER A 17 11.49 -15.31 11.74
C SER A 17 12.61 -16.34 11.59
N HIS A 18 13.37 -16.27 10.48
CA HIS A 18 14.83 -16.01 10.41
C HIS A 18 15.44 -16.56 9.11
N GLU A 19 16.18 -15.71 8.39
CA GLU A 19 17.54 -16.00 7.90
C GLU A 19 18.14 -14.74 7.22
N GLN A 20 19.40 -14.40 7.54
CA GLN A 20 20.14 -13.29 6.92
C GLN A 20 20.67 -13.70 5.54
N PRO A 21 20.69 -12.82 4.52
CA PRO A 21 21.26 -13.16 3.23
C PRO A 21 22.80 -13.08 3.22
N ARG A 22 23.42 -14.11 2.65
CA ARG A 22 24.86 -14.23 2.37
C ARG A 22 25.35 -13.10 1.44
N GLN A 23 26.53 -12.56 1.74
CA GLN A 23 27.25 -11.63 0.87
C GLN A 23 27.69 -12.31 -0.43
N LEU A 24 27.31 -11.73 -1.58
CA LEU A 24 27.82 -12.09 -2.89
C LEU A 24 29.08 -11.25 -3.17
N THR A 25 30.20 -11.92 -3.43
CA THR A 25 31.44 -11.27 -3.89
C THR A 25 31.36 -11.03 -5.41
N TYR A 26 31.43 -9.76 -5.82
CA TYR A 26 31.46 -9.34 -7.23
C TYR A 26 32.91 -9.24 -7.71
N HIS A 27 33.28 -9.99 -8.75
CA HIS A 27 34.56 -9.80 -9.46
C HIS A 27 34.38 -8.74 -10.56
N HIS A 28 34.99 -7.57 -10.41
CA HIS A 28 35.05 -6.53 -11.46
C HIS A 28 36.38 -6.58 -12.21
N GLY A 29 36.33 -6.80 -13.52
CA GLY A 29 37.46 -6.70 -14.47
C GLY A 29 37.40 -5.42 -15.33
N GLY A 30 37.09 -4.27 -14.72
CA GLY A 30 37.09 -2.97 -15.39
C GLY A 30 37.67 -1.88 -14.48
N PRO A 31 38.18 -0.76 -15.05
CA PRO A 31 38.66 0.35 -14.24
C PRO A 31 37.53 0.86 -13.32
N PRO A 32 37.84 1.23 -12.07
CA PRO A 32 36.84 1.73 -11.14
C PRO A 32 36.15 2.96 -11.74
N PRO A 33 34.83 3.12 -11.56
CA PRO A 33 34.12 4.30 -12.04
C PRO A 33 34.74 5.58 -11.46
N THR A 34 34.73 6.67 -12.24
CA THR A 34 35.27 7.96 -11.79
C THR A 34 34.39 8.57 -10.69
N SER A 35 34.96 9.41 -9.82
CA SER A 35 34.23 10.13 -8.77
C SER A 35 33.03 10.94 -9.30
N SER A 36 33.12 11.47 -10.52
CA SER A 36 32.03 12.19 -11.18
C SER A 36 30.86 11.29 -11.62
N TYR A 37 31.12 10.03 -11.96
CA TYR A 37 30.09 9.04 -12.27
C TYR A 37 29.32 8.61 -11.01
N TYR A 38 30.03 8.45 -9.89
CA TYR A 38 29.39 8.19 -8.60
C TYR A 38 28.51 9.38 -8.17
N SER A 39 28.96 10.62 -8.34
CA SER A 39 28.14 11.79 -8.00
C SER A 39 26.90 11.92 -8.90
N SER A 40 27.02 11.63 -10.21
CA SER A 40 25.88 11.72 -11.12
C SER A 40 24.83 10.63 -10.88
N ALA A 41 25.25 9.39 -10.63
CA ALA A 41 24.36 8.29 -10.27
C ALA A 41 23.64 8.55 -8.94
N GLN A 42 24.36 9.11 -7.95
CA GLN A 42 23.78 9.46 -6.66
C GLN A 42 22.78 10.61 -6.77
N ASN A 43 23.07 11.62 -7.58
CA ASN A 43 22.14 12.71 -7.87
C ASN A 43 20.87 12.21 -8.60
N ALA A 44 21.02 11.28 -9.55
CA ALA A 44 19.88 10.68 -10.25
C ALA A 44 18.99 9.85 -9.30
N TYR A 45 19.60 9.05 -8.42
CA TYR A 45 18.90 8.29 -7.39
C TYR A 45 18.15 9.20 -6.41
N GLN A 46 18.80 10.26 -5.92
CA GLN A 46 18.17 11.26 -5.05
C GLN A 46 17.01 11.96 -5.74
N SER A 47 17.18 12.40 -6.99
CA SER A 47 16.11 13.03 -7.76
C SER A 47 14.94 12.08 -8.05
N GLN A 48 15.20 10.78 -8.22
CA GLN A 48 14.16 9.77 -8.33
C GLN A 48 13.42 9.59 -7.00
N GLN A 49 14.14 9.51 -5.88
CA GLN A 49 13.53 9.44 -4.56
C GLN A 49 12.67 10.67 -4.25
N GLU A 50 13.18 11.88 -4.45
CA GLU A 50 12.41 13.12 -4.24
C GLU A 50 11.12 13.17 -5.06
N ARG A 51 11.14 12.61 -6.28
CA ARG A 51 9.93 12.46 -7.10
C ARG A 51 9.00 11.38 -6.56
N SER A 52 9.53 10.21 -6.20
CA SER A 52 8.76 9.10 -5.67
C SER A 52 8.05 9.41 -4.35
N TYR A 53 8.68 10.21 -3.48
CA TYR A 53 8.17 10.54 -2.15
C TYR A 53 7.44 11.89 -2.08
N ARG A 54 7.23 12.57 -3.21
CA ARG A 54 6.52 13.86 -3.25
C ARG A 54 5.10 13.70 -2.68
N GLY A 55 4.77 14.50 -1.66
CA GLY A 55 3.46 14.49 -1.01
C GLY A 55 3.37 13.60 0.23
N ILE A 56 4.38 12.77 0.53
CA ILE A 56 4.37 11.92 1.74
C ILE A 56 4.29 12.75 3.01
N GLU A 57 5.14 13.77 3.14
CA GLU A 57 5.14 14.65 4.32
C GLU A 57 3.78 15.35 4.49
N GLN A 58 3.14 15.75 3.39
CA GLN A 58 1.79 16.31 3.43
C GLN A 58 0.78 15.27 3.93
N SER A 59 0.80 14.06 3.37
CA SER A 59 -0.09 12.96 3.78
C SER A 59 0.06 12.57 5.25
N GLU A 60 1.28 12.64 5.78
CA GLU A 60 1.59 12.30 7.18
C GLU A 60 1.20 13.40 8.16
N ASN A 61 1.21 14.65 7.72
CA ASN A 61 0.84 15.81 8.53
C ASN A 61 -0.64 16.22 8.37
N GLU A 62 -1.42 15.52 7.54
CA GLU A 62 -2.82 15.85 7.35
C GLU A 62 -3.72 15.12 8.37
N PRO A 63 -4.53 15.84 9.16
CA PRO A 63 -5.37 15.21 10.18
C PRO A 63 -6.46 14.35 9.55
N ILE A 64 -6.65 13.14 10.08
CA ILE A 64 -7.71 12.19 9.67
C ILE A 64 -9.09 12.57 10.18
N GLY A 65 -9.19 13.58 11.04
CA GLY A 65 -10.46 14.04 11.54
C GLY A 65 -10.27 15.22 12.47
N LYS A 66 -11.38 15.86 12.81
CA LYS A 66 -11.41 16.93 13.81
C LYS A 66 -12.67 16.79 14.66
N THR A 67 -12.53 17.03 15.96
CA THR A 67 -13.67 17.23 16.85
C THR A 67 -13.69 18.64 17.39
N ARG A 68 -14.87 19.13 17.77
CA ARG A 68 -15.02 20.37 18.54
C ARG A 68 -15.49 20.05 19.94
N PHE A 69 -14.87 20.68 20.92
CA PHE A 69 -15.26 20.58 22.33
C PHE A 69 -15.32 21.96 22.96
N PHE A 70 -16.12 22.10 24.01
CA PHE A 70 -16.19 23.32 24.78
C PHE A 70 -15.10 23.30 25.86
N ASN A 71 -14.15 24.23 25.79
CA ASN A 71 -13.13 24.43 26.80
C ASN A 71 -13.71 25.37 27.88
N ALA A 72 -14.00 24.82 29.06
CA ALA A 72 -14.57 25.56 30.18
C ALA A 72 -13.57 26.56 30.80
N GLU A 73 -12.27 26.26 30.81
CA GLU A 73 -11.23 27.16 31.35
C GLU A 73 -11.09 28.44 30.52
N HIS A 74 -11.28 28.34 29.22
CA HIS A 74 -11.19 29.46 28.29
C HIS A 74 -12.56 29.98 27.83
N ASN A 75 -13.66 29.44 28.37
CA ASN A 75 -15.04 29.77 28.00
C ASN A 75 -15.27 29.84 26.47
N ARG A 76 -14.70 28.87 25.72
CA ARG A 76 -14.74 28.89 24.25
C ARG A 76 -14.75 27.50 23.63
N TRP A 77 -15.32 27.40 22.44
CA TRP A 77 -15.16 26.20 21.61
C TRP A 77 -13.73 26.09 21.07
N SER A 78 -13.16 24.90 21.18
CA SER A 78 -11.84 24.53 20.68
C SER A 78 -11.97 23.34 19.73
N THR A 79 -11.05 23.22 18.78
CA THR A 79 -11.00 22.11 17.81
C THR A 79 -9.77 21.26 18.09
N VAL A 80 -9.94 19.94 18.21
CA VAL A 80 -8.83 18.98 18.26
C VAL A 80 -8.77 18.26 16.93
N HIS A 81 -7.55 18.05 16.43
CA HIS A 81 -7.27 17.30 15.22
C HIS A 81 -6.70 15.93 15.59
N TYR A 82 -7.17 14.88 14.94
CA TYR A 82 -6.67 13.51 15.11
C TYR A 82 -5.83 13.13 13.90
N TYR A 83 -4.74 12.40 14.12
CA TYR A 83 -3.82 11.95 13.06
C TYR A 83 -3.75 10.41 13.06
N ALA A 84 -3.54 9.82 11.88
CA ALA A 84 -3.27 8.39 11.75
C ALA A 84 -1.77 8.17 11.59
N HIS A 85 -1.17 7.43 12.53
CA HIS A 85 0.24 7.01 12.43
C HIS A 85 0.40 5.50 12.62
N PHE A 86 -0.60 4.71 12.21
CA PHE A 86 -0.58 3.25 12.35
C PHE A 86 0.34 2.57 11.31
N TYR A 87 0.22 3.01 10.06
CA TYR A 87 1.06 2.61 8.94
C TYR A 87 1.24 3.82 8.03
N THR A 88 2.48 4.30 7.92
CA THR A 88 2.81 5.58 7.29
C THR A 88 2.73 5.51 5.77
N ALA A 89 2.55 6.66 5.12
CA ALA A 89 2.60 6.78 3.67
C ALA A 89 3.93 6.23 3.12
N LYS A 90 5.04 6.52 3.81
CA LYS A 90 6.35 5.98 3.45
C LYS A 90 6.39 4.44 3.53
N GLN A 91 5.86 3.84 4.60
CA GLN A 91 5.80 2.38 4.73
C GLN A 91 4.97 1.74 3.62
N PHE A 92 3.82 2.33 3.26
CA PHE A 92 3.02 1.87 2.12
C PHE A 92 3.85 1.87 0.84
N LEU A 93 4.45 2.99 0.47
CA LEU A 93 5.20 3.08 -0.78
C LEU A 93 6.41 2.13 -0.81
N ASP A 94 7.18 2.09 0.29
CA ASP A 94 8.38 1.26 0.39
C ASP A 94 8.04 -0.23 0.28
N LYS A 95 6.97 -0.69 0.95
CA LYS A 95 6.57 -2.11 0.93
C LYS A 95 6.03 -2.53 -0.43
N HIS A 96 5.28 -1.67 -1.12
CA HIS A 96 4.88 -1.92 -2.52
C HIS A 96 6.10 -2.10 -3.42
N ASN A 97 7.03 -1.13 -3.38
CA ASN A 97 8.20 -1.14 -4.24
C ASN A 97 9.17 -2.28 -3.90
N PHE A 98 9.25 -2.70 -2.64
CA PHE A 98 9.98 -3.89 -2.23
C PHE A 98 9.51 -5.14 -2.99
N TYR A 99 8.20 -5.42 -2.98
CA TYR A 99 7.67 -6.61 -3.65
C TYR A 99 7.74 -6.54 -5.17
N ARG A 100 7.52 -5.34 -5.74
CA ARG A 100 7.69 -5.09 -7.18
C ARG A 100 9.12 -5.38 -7.65
N ARG A 101 10.12 -4.91 -6.91
CA ARG A 101 11.54 -5.19 -7.21
C ARG A 101 11.88 -6.66 -7.03
N ARG A 102 11.36 -7.33 -6.00
CA ARG A 102 11.60 -8.77 -5.82
C ARG A 102 11.15 -9.59 -7.03
N LEU A 103 9.98 -9.25 -7.59
CA LEU A 103 9.45 -9.88 -8.81
C LEU A 103 10.27 -9.53 -10.06
N LEU A 104 10.76 -8.29 -10.18
CA LEU A 104 11.67 -7.89 -11.27
C LEU A 104 12.98 -8.68 -11.25
N HIS A 105 13.53 -8.87 -10.05
CA HIS A 105 14.81 -9.53 -9.83
C HIS A 105 14.71 -11.06 -9.81
N GLY A 106 13.50 -11.63 -9.92
CA GLY A 106 13.29 -13.07 -9.88
C GLY A 106 13.65 -13.70 -8.53
N THR A 107 13.53 -12.93 -7.45
CA THR A 107 13.78 -13.41 -6.07
C THR A 107 12.52 -13.97 -5.40
N GLU A 108 11.48 -14.25 -6.19
CA GLU A 108 10.27 -14.85 -5.68
C GLU A 108 10.42 -16.34 -5.39
N PRO A 109 9.81 -16.86 -4.30
CA PRO A 109 9.95 -18.27 -3.93
C PRO A 109 9.45 -19.25 -5.00
N ASP A 110 8.49 -18.84 -5.83
CA ASP A 110 7.94 -19.65 -6.92
C ASP A 110 8.68 -19.48 -8.25
N GLY A 111 9.76 -18.67 -8.26
CA GLY A 111 10.63 -18.49 -9.42
C GLY A 111 10.05 -17.59 -10.51
N PHE A 112 8.89 -16.96 -10.30
CA PHE A 112 8.36 -16.01 -11.28
C PHE A 112 9.23 -14.76 -11.37
N ARG A 113 9.38 -14.26 -12.60
CA ARG A 113 10.10 -13.03 -12.90
C ARG A 113 9.29 -12.18 -13.85
N ALA A 114 9.12 -10.90 -13.51
CA ALA A 114 8.54 -9.93 -14.41
C ALA A 114 9.59 -9.43 -15.41
N LYS A 115 9.19 -9.26 -16.66
CA LYS A 115 10.03 -8.64 -17.70
C LYS A 115 10.30 -7.18 -17.39
N GLU A 116 9.28 -6.46 -16.95
CA GLU A 116 9.35 -5.07 -16.49
C GLU A 116 8.46 -4.87 -15.27
N MET A 117 8.94 -4.10 -14.30
CA MET A 117 8.19 -3.81 -13.07
C MET A 117 8.71 -2.50 -12.44
N PRO A 118 8.29 -1.33 -12.95
CA PRO A 118 8.77 -0.05 -12.45
C PRO A 118 8.26 0.21 -11.03
N ASP A 119 9.05 0.91 -10.23
CA ASP A 119 8.62 1.40 -8.92
C ASP A 119 7.41 2.34 -9.06
N LEU A 120 6.53 2.28 -8.08
CA LEU A 120 5.46 3.23 -7.89
C LEU A 120 6.00 4.54 -7.30
N VAL A 121 5.29 5.62 -7.57
CA VAL A 121 5.46 6.92 -6.90
C VAL A 121 4.23 7.23 -6.06
N TRP A 122 4.41 7.96 -4.97
CA TRP A 122 3.30 8.45 -4.17
C TRP A 122 2.47 9.47 -4.95
N ASP A 123 1.15 9.44 -4.75
CA ASP A 123 0.24 10.42 -5.29
C ASP A 123 -0.69 10.95 -4.20
N GLN A 124 -0.55 12.25 -3.93
CA GLN A 124 -1.30 12.94 -2.89
C GLN A 124 -2.82 12.91 -3.15
N LYS A 125 -3.26 13.00 -4.40
CA LYS A 125 -4.69 12.96 -4.73
C LYS A 125 -5.27 11.58 -4.47
N LEU A 126 -4.56 10.52 -4.87
CA LEU A 126 -4.97 9.14 -4.55
C LEU A 126 -5.04 8.90 -3.04
N TYR A 127 -4.14 9.50 -2.26
CA TYR A 127 -4.20 9.45 -0.80
C TYR A 127 -5.44 10.16 -0.25
N GLU A 128 -5.73 11.39 -0.68
CA GLU A 128 -6.90 12.17 -0.23
C GLU A 128 -8.20 11.43 -0.56
N ASP A 129 -8.24 10.82 -1.73
CA ASP A 129 -9.31 9.99 -2.23
C ASP A 129 -9.50 8.73 -1.37
N ALA A 130 -8.42 7.98 -1.09
CA ALA A 130 -8.43 6.81 -0.21
C ALA A 130 -8.84 7.18 1.22
N LYS A 131 -8.41 8.33 1.71
CA LYS A 131 -8.76 8.89 3.01
C LYS A 131 -10.26 9.16 3.14
N ARG A 132 -10.88 9.82 2.15
CA ARG A 132 -12.32 10.08 2.17
C ARG A 132 -13.13 8.79 2.22
N HIS A 133 -12.71 7.77 1.49
CA HIS A 133 -13.32 6.46 1.55
C HIS A 133 -13.14 5.80 2.92
N ALA A 134 -11.89 5.71 3.40
CA ALA A 134 -11.59 5.04 4.66
C ALA A 134 -12.40 5.63 5.83
N GLN A 135 -12.54 6.95 5.89
CA GLN A 135 -13.26 7.68 6.94
C GLN A 135 -14.74 7.30 7.09
N ILE A 136 -15.35 6.68 6.08
CA ILE A 136 -16.72 6.16 6.17
C ILE A 136 -16.79 4.97 7.14
N CYS A 137 -15.67 4.27 7.35
CA CYS A 137 -15.57 3.08 8.20
C CYS A 137 -16.58 1.99 7.83
N ILE A 138 -16.73 1.72 6.53
CA ILE A 138 -17.43 0.54 6.01
C ILE A 138 -16.45 -0.23 5.12
N PHE A 139 -16.35 -1.54 5.34
CA PHE A 139 -15.47 -2.41 4.56
C PHE A 139 -16.20 -2.88 3.31
N GLU A 140 -16.18 -2.04 2.28
CA GLU A 140 -16.72 -2.34 0.95
C GLU A 140 -16.02 -1.48 -0.10
N HIS A 141 -15.92 -1.97 -1.33
CA HIS A 141 -15.49 -1.13 -2.44
C HIS A 141 -16.59 -0.12 -2.80
N ASN A 142 -16.22 1.07 -3.25
CA ASN A 142 -17.21 2.01 -3.79
C ASN A 142 -17.52 1.64 -5.25
N PRO A 143 -18.74 1.16 -5.57
CA PRO A 143 -19.09 0.73 -6.93
C PRO A 143 -19.12 1.89 -7.93
N GLU A 144 -19.24 3.13 -7.48
CA GLU A 144 -19.26 4.31 -8.36
C GLU A 144 -17.86 4.80 -8.75
N ASP A 145 -16.82 4.24 -8.15
CA ASP A 145 -15.46 4.79 -8.21
C ASP A 145 -14.52 3.85 -8.98
N GLU A 146 -14.87 3.61 -10.25
CA GLU A 146 -14.19 2.71 -11.19
C GLU A 146 -12.90 3.29 -11.81
N VAL A 147 -12.56 4.54 -11.48
CA VAL A 147 -11.51 5.29 -12.17
C VAL A 147 -10.11 4.83 -11.78
N TYR A 148 -9.94 4.26 -10.59
CA TYR A 148 -8.67 3.78 -10.05
C TYR A 148 -8.78 2.32 -9.61
N GLY A 149 -7.64 1.67 -9.39
CA GLY A 149 -7.61 0.36 -8.73
C GLY A 149 -7.71 0.53 -7.22
N GLU A 150 -8.29 -0.42 -6.50
CA GLU A 150 -8.46 -0.33 -5.04
C GLU A 150 -8.13 -1.65 -4.35
N ASN A 151 -7.36 -1.57 -3.27
CA ASN A 151 -7.21 -2.68 -2.34
C ASN A 151 -7.66 -2.27 -0.94
N LEU A 152 -8.42 -3.15 -0.30
CA LEU A 152 -8.92 -2.99 1.06
C LEU A 152 -8.29 -4.04 1.98
N ALA A 153 -7.97 -3.68 3.21
CA ALA A 153 -7.55 -4.62 4.23
C ALA A 153 -8.09 -4.20 5.60
N LEU A 154 -8.42 -5.18 6.42
CA LEU A 154 -8.75 -4.95 7.83
C LEU A 154 -7.86 -5.81 8.71
N SER A 155 -7.55 -5.32 9.91
CA SER A 155 -6.93 -6.10 10.99
C SER A 155 -7.50 -5.66 12.33
N TYR A 156 -7.48 -6.55 13.33
CA TYR A 156 -7.98 -6.25 14.67
C TYR A 156 -7.11 -6.95 15.71
N GLY A 157 -7.08 -6.41 16.93
CA GLY A 157 -6.21 -6.87 18.03
C GLY A 157 -4.73 -6.52 17.87
N LYS A 158 -4.20 -6.52 16.64
CA LYS A 158 -2.87 -6.03 16.28
C LYS A 158 -2.92 -5.34 14.91
N ILE A 159 -2.09 -4.34 14.72
CA ILE A 159 -1.86 -3.72 13.41
C ILE A 159 -1.13 -4.74 12.54
N ALA A 160 -1.69 -5.07 11.39
CA ALA A 160 -1.05 -5.91 10.38
C ALA A 160 -0.53 -5.05 9.22
N ASP A 161 0.51 -5.52 8.52
CA ASP A 161 0.98 -4.92 7.27
C ASP A 161 -0.01 -5.29 6.15
N PRO A 162 -0.80 -4.33 5.63
CA PRO A 162 -1.81 -4.64 4.62
C PRO A 162 -1.19 -5.01 3.28
N VAL A 163 -0.03 -4.44 2.93
CA VAL A 163 0.65 -4.70 1.65
C VAL A 163 1.23 -6.10 1.62
N GLU A 164 1.81 -6.53 2.74
CA GLU A 164 2.23 -7.92 2.93
C GLU A 164 1.04 -8.88 2.84
N SER A 165 -0.07 -8.58 3.52
CA SER A 165 -1.27 -9.42 3.46
C SER A 165 -1.82 -9.56 2.04
N TRP A 166 -1.90 -8.47 1.27
CA TRP A 166 -2.30 -8.51 -0.14
C TRP A 166 -1.33 -9.30 -1.00
N TYR A 167 -0.04 -9.12 -0.72
CA TYR A 167 1.01 -9.77 -1.48
C TYR A 167 1.12 -11.26 -1.18
N GLU A 168 0.88 -11.71 0.06
CA GLU A 168 0.89 -13.13 0.43
C GLU A 168 -0.38 -13.86 -0.01
N GLY A 169 -1.48 -13.13 -0.21
CA GLY A 169 -2.74 -13.60 -0.83
C GLY A 169 -2.63 -13.96 -2.32
N ARG A 170 -1.44 -14.37 -2.77
CA ARG A 170 -1.14 -14.86 -4.13
C ARG A 170 -2.11 -15.99 -4.45
N LYS A 171 -2.65 -16.00 -5.67
CA LYS A 171 -3.59 -17.01 -6.19
C LYS A 171 -4.98 -17.03 -5.54
N THR A 172 -5.24 -16.22 -4.52
CA THR A 172 -6.49 -16.25 -3.74
C THR A 172 -7.22 -14.90 -3.73
N SER A 173 -6.56 -13.82 -4.15
CA SER A 173 -7.17 -12.49 -4.22
C SER A 173 -6.63 -11.69 -5.42
N GLY A 174 -7.48 -10.83 -5.99
CA GLY A 174 -7.06 -9.82 -6.98
C GLY A 174 -6.16 -8.74 -6.39
N HIS A 175 -6.04 -8.65 -5.06
CA HIS A 175 -5.19 -7.68 -4.38
C HIS A 175 -3.71 -7.84 -4.76
N TYR A 176 -3.24 -9.09 -4.86
CA TYR A 176 -1.88 -9.40 -5.30
C TYR A 176 -1.60 -8.79 -6.67
N ASP A 177 -2.47 -9.07 -7.64
CA ASP A 177 -2.32 -8.62 -9.03
C ASP A 177 -2.27 -7.09 -9.13
N GLN A 178 -3.06 -6.38 -8.31
CA GLN A 178 -3.00 -4.92 -8.26
C GLN A 178 -1.67 -4.40 -7.68
N VAL A 179 -1.12 -5.04 -6.63
CA VAL A 179 0.21 -4.68 -6.07
C VAL A 179 1.32 -4.86 -7.11
N VAL A 180 1.25 -5.95 -7.88
CA VAL A 180 2.25 -6.30 -8.91
C VAL A 180 1.85 -5.91 -10.33
N CYS A 181 0.96 -4.94 -10.49
CA CYS A 181 0.55 -4.47 -11.81
C CYS A 181 1.68 -3.66 -12.47
N ALA A 182 2.25 -4.17 -13.56
CA ALA A 182 3.36 -3.57 -14.30
C ALA A 182 2.98 -2.26 -15.00
N THR A 183 1.68 -1.97 -15.20
CA THR A 183 1.20 -0.72 -15.83
C THR A 183 0.81 0.35 -14.81
N THR A 184 0.51 -0.02 -13.57
CA THR A 184 0.31 0.92 -12.46
C THR A 184 1.58 1.74 -12.19
N ARG A 185 1.43 3.04 -11.93
CA ARG A 185 2.55 3.98 -11.72
C ARG A 185 2.47 4.74 -10.41
N ARG A 186 1.26 4.93 -9.89
CA ARG A 186 0.98 5.81 -8.77
C ARG A 186 0.14 5.10 -7.73
N VAL A 187 0.39 5.41 -6.46
CA VAL A 187 -0.35 4.86 -5.33
C VAL A 187 -0.52 5.92 -4.25
N GLY A 188 -1.69 5.91 -3.59
CA GLY A 188 -1.94 6.66 -2.36
C GLY A 188 -2.75 5.80 -1.41
N CYS A 189 -2.36 5.78 -0.15
CA CYS A 189 -2.85 4.81 0.83
C CYS A 189 -3.07 5.43 2.20
N ILE A 190 -4.01 4.87 2.96
CA ILE A 190 -4.20 5.23 4.35
C ILE A 190 -4.56 4.00 5.18
N MET A 191 -4.21 4.04 6.47
CA MET A 191 -4.77 3.16 7.49
C MET A 191 -5.40 4.01 8.59
N ILE A 192 -6.65 3.73 8.93
CA ILE A 192 -7.37 4.39 10.02
C ILE A 192 -7.87 3.37 11.05
N PHE A 193 -8.23 3.86 12.23
CA PHE A 193 -8.92 3.05 13.24
C PHE A 193 -10.43 3.30 13.18
N CYS A 194 -11.19 2.22 13.05
CA CYS A 194 -12.64 2.20 13.07
C CYS A 194 -13.14 1.50 14.34
N PRO A 195 -13.78 2.21 15.28
CA PRO A 195 -14.37 1.60 16.47
C PRO A 195 -15.40 0.52 16.13
N LYS A 196 -16.14 0.73 15.04
CA LYS A 196 -17.02 -0.25 14.40
C LYS A 196 -16.77 -0.21 12.90
N LEU A 197 -16.56 -1.35 12.29
CA LEU A 197 -16.35 -1.54 10.86
C LEU A 197 -17.37 -2.56 10.35
N PRO A 198 -18.51 -2.13 9.80
CA PRO A 198 -19.44 -3.02 9.13
C PRO A 198 -18.80 -3.65 7.89
N ILE A 199 -19.14 -4.91 7.64
CA ILE A 199 -18.76 -5.69 6.46
C ILE A 199 -20.07 -6.15 5.81
N PRO A 200 -20.70 -5.33 4.96
CA PRO A 200 -22.04 -5.59 4.43
C PRO A 200 -22.16 -6.95 3.74
N ASP A 201 -21.17 -7.32 2.91
CA ASP A 201 -21.13 -8.59 2.18
C ASP A 201 -21.16 -9.84 3.08
N GLN A 202 -20.72 -9.71 4.33
CA GLN A 202 -20.69 -10.79 5.32
C GLN A 202 -21.77 -10.64 6.39
N ASN A 203 -22.56 -9.56 6.33
CA ASN A 203 -23.52 -9.18 7.37
C ASN A 203 -22.88 -9.19 8.78
N GLU A 204 -21.63 -8.74 8.88
CA GLU A 204 -20.82 -8.72 10.10
C GLU A 204 -20.42 -7.30 10.49
N THR A 205 -20.03 -7.08 11.75
CA THR A 205 -19.39 -5.84 12.20
C THR A 205 -18.22 -6.16 13.12
N ILE A 206 -17.02 -5.76 12.71
CA ILE A 206 -15.81 -5.90 13.51
C ILE A 206 -15.67 -4.66 14.41
N SER A 207 -15.38 -4.89 15.69
CA SER A 207 -15.10 -3.81 16.64
C SER A 207 -13.59 -3.56 16.74
N ASN A 208 -13.21 -2.28 16.88
CA ASN A 208 -11.82 -1.84 17.06
C ASN A 208 -10.88 -2.35 15.95
N ALA A 209 -11.26 -2.10 14.69
CA ALA A 209 -10.52 -2.55 13.52
C ALA A 209 -9.58 -1.44 13.00
N PHE A 210 -8.42 -1.84 12.48
CA PHE A 210 -7.60 -1.02 11.61
C PHE A 210 -8.01 -1.29 10.16
N TYR A 211 -8.50 -0.26 9.48
CA TYR A 211 -8.99 -0.33 8.11
C TYR A 211 -8.02 0.39 7.17
N SER A 212 -7.53 -0.32 6.15
CA SER A 212 -6.60 0.21 5.16
C SER A 212 -7.23 0.27 3.78
N VAL A 213 -6.97 1.37 3.08
CA VAL A 213 -7.42 1.62 1.70
C VAL A 213 -6.22 2.11 0.91
N CYS A 214 -5.94 1.47 -0.22
CA CYS A 214 -4.98 1.96 -1.22
C CYS A 214 -5.67 2.16 -2.56
N ARG A 215 -5.44 3.32 -3.18
CA ARG A 215 -5.88 3.62 -4.55
C ARG A 215 -4.69 3.63 -5.52
N TYR A 216 -4.89 3.11 -6.72
CA TYR A 216 -3.84 2.86 -7.72
C TYR A 216 -4.19 3.49 -9.07
N MET A 217 -3.20 4.06 -9.75
CA MET A 217 -3.41 4.64 -11.08
C MET A 217 -2.21 4.39 -12.02
N PRO A 218 -2.43 3.93 -13.26
CA PRO A 218 -3.67 3.32 -13.76
C PRO A 218 -4.13 2.09 -12.95
N PRO A 219 -5.43 1.74 -12.96
CA PRO A 219 -5.92 0.48 -12.40
C PRO A 219 -5.35 -0.73 -13.16
N LEU A 220 -5.37 -1.89 -12.51
CA LEU A 220 -5.34 -3.16 -13.25
C LEU A 220 -6.68 -3.32 -13.99
N PHE A 221 -6.64 -3.45 -15.31
CA PHE A 221 -7.84 -3.65 -16.12
C PHE A 221 -8.31 -5.11 -16.06
N VAL A 222 -9.62 -5.33 -16.06
CA VAL A 222 -10.23 -6.67 -16.08
C VAL A 222 -9.72 -7.45 -17.29
N ASN A 223 -9.37 -8.72 -17.09
CA ASN A 223 -8.81 -9.64 -18.10
C ASN A 223 -7.41 -9.30 -18.61
N HIS A 224 -6.69 -8.36 -17.99
CA HIS A 224 -5.28 -8.13 -18.28
C HIS A 224 -4.41 -8.87 -17.26
N GLU A 225 -3.32 -9.48 -17.73
CA GLU A 225 -2.30 -10.01 -16.83
C GLU A 225 -1.63 -8.85 -16.09
N ALA A 226 -1.35 -9.05 -14.81
CA ALA A 226 -0.68 -8.03 -13.99
C ALA A 226 0.71 -7.66 -14.55
N TYR A 227 1.43 -8.61 -15.15
CA TYR A 227 2.75 -8.39 -15.71
C TYR A 227 3.13 -9.48 -16.72
N GLU A 228 3.98 -9.13 -17.69
CA GLU A 228 4.58 -10.09 -18.62
C GLU A 228 5.69 -10.88 -17.90
N LYS A 229 5.64 -12.22 -17.99
CA LYS A 229 6.63 -13.13 -17.41
C LYS A 229 7.83 -13.32 -18.35
N VAL A 230 9.00 -13.60 -17.77
CA VAL A 230 10.21 -14.02 -18.49
C VAL A 230 10.35 -15.55 -18.45
#